data_AF-A0A0H3B005-F1
#
_entry.id   AF-A0A0H3B005-F1
#
_cell.length_a   1.000
_cell.length_b   1.000
_cell.length_c   1.000
_cell.angle_alpha   90.00
_cell.angle_beta   90.00
_cell.angle_gamma   90.00
#
_symmetry.space_group_name_H-M   'P 1'
#
loop_
_entity.id
_entity.type
_entity.pdbx_description
1 polymer ?
#
loop_
_entity_poly.entity_id
_entity_poly.type
_entity_poly.pdbx_seq_one_letter_code
_entity_poly.pdbx_strand_id
1 'polypeptide(L)'
;MQPAISLLKSAQEQMEAISADAQTATASPADLQAQISLLQQNLTLLSAPKGIALSSGEHLQMSASDNLIATAGKNADVSVAKNFFIGVGNTLSIFVRKLGMKLIANQGSITVQAQNDLMELLARKAITITSTEDEIKITAKKRITLNAGGSYITLDENRIGSSQERRGNI
;
A
#
# COMPACT_ATOMS: atom_id res chain seq x y z
N MET A 1 22.22 -13.63 24.76
CA MET A 1 20.93 -12.95 24.50
C MET A 1 21.06 -11.46 24.17
N GLN A 2 21.91 -10.69 24.88
CA GLN A 2 22.06 -9.25 24.64
C GLN A 2 22.25 -8.85 23.16
N PRO A 3 23.11 -9.52 22.36
CA PRO A 3 23.27 -9.16 20.94
C PRO A 3 22.00 -9.32 20.10
N ALA A 4 21.19 -10.34 20.40
CA ALA A 4 19.96 -10.64 19.67
C ALA A 4 18.85 -9.63 20.00
N ILE A 5 18.73 -9.24 21.27
CA ILE A 5 17.79 -8.21 21.71
C ILE A 5 18.18 -6.85 21.11
N SER A 6 19.47 -6.54 21.02
CA SER A 6 19.93 -5.32 20.35
C SER A 6 19.53 -5.26 18.87
N LEU A 7 19.57 -6.38 18.14
CA LEU A 7 19.11 -6.44 16.75
C LEU A 7 17.62 -6.10 16.63
N LEU A 8 16.79 -6.62 17.52
CA LEU A 8 15.34 -6.34 17.55
C LEU A 8 15.07 -4.88 17.89
N LYS A 9 15.80 -4.31 18.86
CA LYS A 9 15.67 -2.89 19.22
C LYS A 9 16.05 -1.96 18.06
N SER A 10 17.15 -2.25 17.35
CA SER A 10 17.53 -1.47 16.17
C SER A 10 16.52 -1.59 15.03
N ALA A 11 15.88 -2.75 14.85
CA ALA A 11 14.80 -2.93 13.88
C ALA A 11 13.56 -2.11 14.27
N GLN A 12 13.22 -2.07 15.56
CA GLN A 12 12.11 -1.27 16.08
C GLN A 12 12.34 0.23 15.86
N GLU A 13 13.51 0.76 16.21
CA GLU A 13 13.88 2.18 16.03
C GLU A 13 13.77 2.61 14.55
N GLN A 14 14.13 1.72 13.62
CA GLN A 14 13.99 1.97 12.19
C GLN A 14 12.51 2.03 11.75
N MET A 15 11.67 1.15 12.31
CA MET A 15 10.25 1.10 11.98
C MET A 15 9.43 2.21 12.66
N GLU A 16 9.87 2.75 13.79
CA GLU A 16 9.25 3.91 14.44
C GLU A 16 9.14 5.10 13.48
N ALA A 17 10.24 5.44 12.80
CA ALA A 17 10.25 6.54 11.84
C ALA A 17 9.33 6.26 10.64
N ILE A 18 9.30 5.02 10.14
CA ILE A 18 8.43 4.64 9.01
C ILE A 18 6.96 4.68 9.42
N SER A 19 6.64 4.22 10.63
CA SER A 19 5.29 4.20 11.17
C SER A 19 4.74 5.61 11.39
N ALA A 20 5.57 6.52 11.93
CA ALA A 20 5.23 7.93 12.09
C ALA A 20 4.99 8.63 10.74
N ASP A 21 5.85 8.35 9.75
CA ASP A 21 5.68 8.88 8.38
C ASP A 21 4.40 8.32 7.73
N ALA A 22 4.08 7.04 7.95
CA ALA A 22 2.84 6.42 7.47
C ALA A 22 1.60 7.06 8.07
N GLN A 23 1.60 7.32 9.38
CA GLN A 23 0.51 7.99 10.07
C GLN A 23 0.31 9.42 9.56
N THR A 24 1.40 10.15 9.32
CA THR A 24 1.38 11.49 8.72
C THR A 24 0.82 11.47 7.29
N ALA A 25 1.06 10.38 6.56
CA ALA A 25 0.52 10.12 5.23
C ALA A 25 -0.87 9.45 5.24
N THR A 26 -1.58 9.45 6.38
CA THR A 26 -2.92 8.84 6.56
C THR A 26 -3.02 7.33 6.33
N ALA A 27 -1.88 6.64 6.23
CA ALA A 27 -1.83 5.18 6.21
C ALA A 27 -1.93 4.61 7.63
N SER A 28 -2.40 3.36 7.77
CA SER A 28 -2.42 2.68 9.07
C SER A 28 -0.98 2.44 9.55
N PRO A 29 -0.59 2.91 10.76
CA PRO A 29 0.74 2.69 11.31
C PRO A 29 0.97 1.22 11.69
N ALA A 30 2.24 0.83 11.82
CA ALA A 30 2.59 -0.47 12.37
C ALA A 30 2.27 -0.54 13.87
N ASP A 31 1.82 -1.69 14.36
CA ASP A 31 1.62 -1.94 15.78
C ASP A 31 2.97 -2.18 16.49
N LEU A 32 3.63 -1.09 16.83
CA LEU A 32 4.91 -1.10 17.53
C LEU A 32 4.76 -1.51 19.00
N GLN A 33 3.59 -1.30 19.60
CA GLN A 33 3.33 -1.71 20.97
C GLN A 33 3.28 -3.22 21.09
N ALA A 34 2.65 -3.91 20.14
CA ALA A 34 2.67 -5.37 20.07
C ALA A 34 4.11 -5.93 19.96
N GLN A 35 4.98 -5.28 19.19
CA GLN A 35 6.40 -5.67 19.10
C GLN A 35 7.12 -5.52 20.43
N ILE A 36 6.93 -4.40 21.14
CA ILE A 36 7.55 -4.18 22.46
C ILE A 36 7.05 -5.21 23.47
N SER A 37 5.74 -5.45 23.52
CA SER A 37 5.13 -6.41 24.43
C SER A 37 5.62 -7.83 24.18
N LEU A 38 5.86 -8.21 22.93
CA LEU A 38 6.44 -9.52 22.59
C LEU A 38 7.81 -9.73 23.25
N LEU A 39 8.66 -8.70 23.28
CA LEU A 39 10.01 -8.77 23.86
C LEU A 39 10.03 -8.89 25.39
N GLN A 40 8.91 -8.60 26.05
CA GLN A 40 8.76 -8.64 27.51
C GLN A 40 8.25 -10.00 28.02
N GLN A 41 7.90 -10.93 27.12
CA GLN A 41 7.37 -12.25 27.46
C GLN A 41 8.43 -13.36 27.41
N ASN A 42 8.06 -14.57 27.84
CA ASN A 42 8.85 -15.77 27.63
C ASN A 42 8.80 -16.18 26.15
N LEU A 43 9.81 -15.75 25.38
CA LEU A 43 9.90 -16.00 23.95
C LEU A 43 11.09 -16.90 23.60
N THR A 44 10.96 -17.70 22.55
CA THR A 44 12.09 -18.38 21.93
C THR A 44 12.76 -17.46 20.92
N LEU A 45 14.04 -17.16 21.13
CA LEU A 45 14.81 -16.25 20.27
C LEU A 45 15.83 -17.02 19.45
N LEU A 46 15.63 -17.04 18.13
CA LEU A 46 16.62 -17.51 17.16
C LEU A 46 17.41 -16.30 16.64
N SER A 47 18.72 -16.28 16.84
CA SER A 47 19.58 -15.18 16.41
C SER A 47 20.94 -15.67 15.98
N ALA A 48 21.42 -15.16 14.84
CA ALA A 48 22.75 -15.46 14.31
C ALA A 48 23.36 -14.20 13.66
N PRO A 49 24.61 -13.83 13.98
CA PRO A 49 25.22 -12.59 13.50
C PRO A 49 25.46 -12.54 11.98
N LYS A 50 25.51 -13.72 11.33
CA LYS A 50 25.70 -13.85 9.88
C LYS A 50 24.43 -14.28 9.13
N GLY A 51 23.31 -14.50 9.82
CA GLY A 51 22.02 -14.84 9.20
C GLY A 51 21.43 -16.18 9.63
N ILE A 52 20.15 -16.35 9.34
CA ILE A 52 19.34 -17.55 9.57
C ILE A 52 18.73 -17.97 8.23
N ALA A 53 18.79 -19.25 7.90
CA ALA A 53 18.15 -19.81 6.71
C ALA A 53 17.11 -20.86 7.13
N LEU A 54 15.90 -20.77 6.57
CA LEU A 54 14.82 -21.73 6.75
C LEU A 54 14.47 -22.31 5.38
N SER A 55 14.42 -23.64 5.27
CA SER A 55 14.12 -24.34 4.01
C SER A 55 13.30 -25.60 4.30
N SER A 56 12.43 -25.97 3.38
CA SER A 56 11.60 -27.18 3.42
C SER A 56 11.52 -27.79 2.02
N GLY A 57 11.52 -29.13 1.94
CA GLY A 57 11.37 -29.84 0.67
C GLY A 57 9.94 -29.81 0.12
N GLU A 58 8.95 -29.54 0.98
CA GLU A 58 7.54 -29.48 0.61
C GLU A 58 6.91 -28.17 1.12
N HIS A 59 6.40 -28.15 2.35
CA HIS A 59 5.64 -27.03 2.89
C HIS A 59 6.41 -26.29 3.99
N LEU A 60 6.28 -24.96 4.02
CA LEU A 60 6.70 -24.10 5.11
C LEU A 60 5.49 -23.27 5.55
N GLN A 61 5.02 -23.46 6.80
CA GLN A 61 3.90 -22.73 7.38
C GLN A 61 4.39 -21.84 8.53
N MET A 62 3.96 -20.59 8.54
CA MET A 62 4.16 -19.65 9.64
C MET A 62 2.79 -19.16 10.11
N SER A 63 2.52 -19.26 11.41
CA SER A 63 1.23 -18.87 12.00
C SER A 63 1.43 -18.26 13.38
N ALA A 64 0.66 -17.23 13.70
CA ALA A 64 0.58 -16.61 15.02
C ALA A 64 -0.89 -16.34 15.34
N SER A 65 -1.32 -16.55 16.59
CA SER A 65 -2.70 -16.26 17.03
C SER A 65 -2.98 -14.76 17.12
N ASP A 66 -1.95 -13.98 17.44
CA ASP A 66 -2.01 -12.51 17.48
C ASP A 66 -1.32 -11.92 16.25
N ASN A 67 -0.03 -11.58 16.34
CA ASN A 67 0.67 -10.82 15.31
C ASN A 67 1.79 -11.62 14.64
N LEU A 68 1.84 -11.58 13.30
CA LEU A 68 3.01 -11.97 12.50
C LEU A 68 3.73 -10.70 12.05
N ILE A 69 4.96 -10.50 12.52
CA ILE A 69 5.79 -9.32 12.23
C ILE A 69 7.01 -9.75 11.43
N ALA A 70 7.24 -9.11 10.28
CA ALA A 70 8.42 -9.30 9.46
C ALA A 70 9.07 -7.94 9.17
N THR A 71 10.30 -7.75 9.64
CA THR A 71 11.04 -6.49 9.52
C THR A 71 12.40 -6.76 8.89
N ALA A 72 12.77 -5.96 7.89
CA ALA A 72 14.09 -5.99 7.26
C ALA A 72 14.69 -4.59 7.25
N GLY A 73 15.92 -4.43 7.72
CA GLY A 73 16.62 -3.13 7.72
C GLY A 73 17.14 -2.67 6.36
N LYS A 74 17.01 -3.51 5.32
CA LYS A 74 17.39 -3.20 3.94
C LYS A 74 16.24 -3.56 2.99
N ASN A 75 16.26 -4.76 2.43
CA ASN A 75 15.29 -5.24 1.46
C ASN A 75 14.54 -6.45 2.01
N ALA A 76 13.29 -6.60 1.60
CA ALA A 76 12.51 -7.82 1.76
C ALA A 76 12.05 -8.26 0.37
N ASP A 77 12.54 -9.41 -0.08
CA ASP A 77 12.20 -9.99 -1.37
C ASP A 77 11.26 -11.19 -1.14
N VAL A 78 10.07 -11.14 -1.73
CA VAL A 78 9.08 -12.23 -1.70
C VAL A 78 8.82 -12.67 -3.13
N SER A 79 9.25 -13.89 -3.44
CA SER A 79 9.17 -14.46 -4.79
C SER A 79 8.33 -15.73 -4.78
N VAL A 80 7.36 -15.82 -5.70
CA VAL A 80 6.46 -16.97 -5.81
C VAL A 80 6.38 -17.41 -7.27
N ALA A 81 6.61 -18.69 -7.53
CA ALA A 81 6.66 -19.23 -8.90
C ALA A 81 5.27 -19.39 -9.55
N LYS A 82 4.21 -19.45 -8.74
CA LYS A 82 2.82 -19.60 -9.20
C LYS A 82 1.97 -18.44 -8.71
N ASN A 83 1.26 -18.64 -7.60
CA ASN A 83 0.23 -17.71 -7.12
C ASN A 83 0.64 -17.08 -5.80
N PHE A 84 0.59 -15.75 -5.74
CA PHE A 84 0.72 -15.01 -4.48
C PHE A 84 -0.64 -14.45 -4.07
N PHE A 85 -1.10 -14.82 -2.87
CA PHE A 85 -2.38 -14.40 -2.32
C PHE A 85 -2.17 -13.66 -0.99
N ILE A 86 -2.82 -12.50 -0.87
CA ILE A 86 -2.88 -11.71 0.37
C ILE A 86 -4.35 -11.55 0.72
N GLY A 87 -4.80 -12.22 1.78
CA GLY A 87 -6.13 -12.07 2.34
C GLY A 87 -6.05 -11.32 3.67
N VAL A 88 -6.86 -10.27 3.83
CA VAL A 88 -6.88 -9.45 5.05
C VAL A 88 -8.33 -9.27 5.50
N GLY A 89 -8.60 -9.51 6.79
CA GLY A 89 -9.96 -9.44 7.35
C GLY A 89 -10.47 -8.03 7.65
N ASN A 90 -9.58 -7.03 7.71
CA ASN A 90 -9.93 -5.66 8.04
C ASN A 90 -9.34 -4.65 7.03
N THR A 91 -8.05 -4.34 7.12
CA THR A 91 -7.42 -3.29 6.30
C THR A 91 -6.08 -3.73 5.73
N LEU A 92 -5.91 -3.60 4.42
CA LEU A 92 -4.59 -3.66 3.76
C LEU A 92 -4.06 -2.23 3.58
N SER A 93 -3.05 -1.86 4.35
CA SER A 93 -2.36 -0.56 4.24
C SER A 93 -0.96 -0.77 3.63
N ILE A 94 -0.67 -0.08 2.52
CA ILE A 94 0.64 -0.14 1.85
C ILE A 94 1.22 1.26 1.77
N PHE A 95 2.36 1.48 2.41
CA PHE A 95 3.03 2.77 2.47
C PHE A 95 4.45 2.69 1.93
N VAL A 96 4.85 3.67 1.10
CA VAL A 96 6.21 3.79 0.59
C VAL A 96 6.74 5.20 0.87
N ARG A 97 7.83 5.27 1.65
CA ARG A 97 8.39 6.53 2.17
C ARG A 97 9.09 7.40 1.12
N LYS A 98 9.81 6.80 0.16
CA LYS A 98 10.77 7.54 -0.70
C LYS A 98 10.59 7.33 -2.20
N LEU A 99 10.76 6.10 -2.69
CA LEU A 99 10.97 5.83 -4.12
C LEU A 99 9.69 5.47 -4.90
N GLY A 100 8.53 5.60 -4.28
CA GLY A 100 7.23 5.33 -4.90
C GLY A 100 6.90 3.83 -5.07
N MET A 101 5.70 3.55 -5.60
CA MET A 101 5.16 2.21 -5.79
C MET A 101 5.07 1.88 -7.29
N LYS A 102 5.31 0.61 -7.65
CA LYS A 102 5.10 0.09 -9.00
C LYS A 102 4.19 -1.14 -8.94
N LEU A 103 3.10 -1.13 -9.70
CA LEU A 103 2.18 -2.25 -9.87
C LEU A 103 2.16 -2.59 -11.36
N ILE A 104 2.77 -3.72 -11.74
CA ILE A 104 3.04 -4.06 -13.14
C ILE A 104 2.61 -5.51 -13.37
N ALA A 105 1.81 -5.75 -14.41
CA ALA A 105 1.51 -7.07 -14.94
C ALA A 105 2.15 -7.19 -16.34
N ASN A 106 3.01 -8.19 -16.56
CA ASN A 106 3.59 -8.44 -17.88
C ASN A 106 2.55 -9.01 -18.86
N GLN A 107 1.64 -9.83 -18.34
CA GLN A 107 0.52 -10.40 -19.07
C GLN A 107 -0.69 -10.46 -18.13
N GLY A 108 -1.88 -10.45 -18.73
CA GLY A 108 -3.14 -10.44 -18.00
C GLY A 108 -3.53 -9.04 -17.51
N SER A 109 -4.79 -8.92 -17.07
CA SER A 109 -5.38 -7.66 -16.64
C SER A 109 -5.02 -7.32 -15.19
N ILE A 110 -4.79 -6.04 -14.91
CA ILE A 110 -4.87 -5.51 -13.53
C ILE A 110 -6.31 -5.10 -13.27
N THR A 111 -6.86 -5.51 -12.13
CA THR A 111 -8.20 -5.12 -11.68
C THR A 111 -8.11 -4.53 -10.29
N VAL A 112 -8.62 -3.32 -10.12
CA VAL A 112 -8.72 -2.62 -8.84
C VAL A 112 -10.19 -2.25 -8.63
N GLN A 113 -10.75 -2.56 -7.48
CA GLN A 113 -12.17 -2.34 -7.19
C GLN A 113 -12.38 -1.90 -5.75
N ALA A 114 -13.27 -0.93 -5.54
CA ALA A 114 -13.91 -0.66 -4.26
C ALA A 114 -15.39 -1.03 -4.42
N GLN A 115 -15.76 -2.26 -4.05
CA GLN A 115 -17.07 -2.83 -4.43
C GLN A 115 -18.25 -2.21 -3.68
N ASN A 116 -17.99 -1.71 -2.47
CA ASN A 116 -19.02 -1.16 -1.58
C ASN A 116 -18.66 0.24 -1.05
N ASP A 117 -17.61 0.87 -1.58
CA ASP A 117 -17.11 2.15 -1.07
C ASP A 117 -16.40 2.97 -2.16
N LEU A 118 -15.86 4.13 -1.79
CA LEU A 118 -15.13 5.06 -2.63
C LEU A 118 -13.80 4.47 -3.13
N MET A 119 -13.50 4.71 -4.40
CA MET A 119 -12.15 4.63 -4.95
C MET A 119 -11.63 6.04 -5.21
N GLU A 120 -10.50 6.39 -4.60
CA GLU A 120 -9.83 7.68 -4.79
C GLU A 120 -8.44 7.49 -5.40
N LEU A 121 -8.12 8.30 -6.42
CA LEU A 121 -6.80 8.38 -7.02
C LEU A 121 -6.34 9.83 -6.92
N LEU A 122 -5.31 10.07 -6.10
CA LEU A 122 -4.80 11.41 -5.84
C LEU A 122 -3.29 11.47 -6.12
N ALA A 123 -2.86 12.49 -6.87
CA ALA A 123 -1.46 12.79 -7.09
C ALA A 123 -1.22 14.30 -6.92
N ARG A 124 -0.10 14.67 -6.29
CA ARG A 124 0.33 16.08 -6.20
C ARG A 124 0.77 16.66 -7.54
N LYS A 125 1.16 15.80 -8.48
CA LYS A 125 1.57 16.15 -9.84
C LYS A 125 0.48 15.68 -10.81
N ALA A 126 0.87 15.11 -11.95
CA ALA A 126 -0.08 14.61 -12.93
C ALA A 126 -0.60 13.21 -12.55
N ILE A 127 -1.83 12.94 -12.98
CA ILE A 127 -2.37 11.59 -13.18
C ILE A 127 -2.44 11.38 -14.69
N THR A 128 -1.82 10.31 -15.19
CA THR A 128 -1.85 9.95 -16.62
C THR A 128 -2.57 8.63 -16.78
N ILE A 129 -3.60 8.62 -17.62
CA ILE A 129 -4.35 7.42 -18.01
C ILE A 129 -4.20 7.27 -19.52
N THR A 130 -3.59 6.17 -19.96
CA THR A 130 -3.27 5.92 -21.36
C THR A 130 -3.64 4.49 -21.72
N SER A 131 -4.42 4.33 -22.78
CA SER A 131 -4.52 3.07 -23.54
C SER A 131 -3.67 3.23 -24.81
N THR A 132 -2.76 2.29 -25.07
CA THR A 132 -1.81 2.38 -26.19
C THR A 132 -2.36 1.82 -27.49
N GLU A 133 -3.33 0.91 -27.40
CA GLU A 133 -3.83 0.15 -28.55
C GLU A 133 -5.36 0.17 -28.70
N ASP A 134 -6.10 0.56 -27.65
CA ASP A 134 -7.56 0.48 -27.61
C ASP A 134 -8.16 1.71 -26.89
N GLU A 135 -9.33 1.57 -26.26
CA GLU A 135 -10.06 2.67 -25.64
C GLU A 135 -9.79 2.91 -24.14
N ILE A 136 -10.16 4.10 -23.68
CA ILE A 136 -10.37 4.41 -22.25
C ILE A 136 -11.87 4.56 -22.04
N LYS A 137 -12.47 3.64 -21.28
CA LYS A 137 -13.89 3.67 -20.95
C LYS A 137 -14.12 4.20 -19.55
N ILE A 138 -14.77 5.37 -19.46
CA ILE A 138 -15.22 5.95 -18.19
C ILE A 138 -16.75 5.90 -18.19
N THR A 139 -17.32 5.19 -17.22
CA THR A 139 -18.76 5.03 -17.08
C THR A 139 -19.18 5.35 -15.66
N ALA A 140 -20.18 6.21 -15.51
CA ALA A 140 -20.76 6.56 -14.23
C ALA A 140 -22.29 6.47 -14.33
N LYS A 141 -22.93 5.96 -13.28
CA LYS A 141 -24.40 5.89 -13.23
C LYS A 141 -25.05 7.27 -13.08
N LYS A 142 -24.40 8.17 -12.35
CA LYS A 142 -24.96 9.50 -12.01
C LYS A 142 -24.36 10.63 -12.84
N ARG A 143 -23.05 10.81 -12.76
CA ARG A 143 -22.35 11.97 -13.33
C ARG A 143 -20.87 11.69 -13.59
N ILE A 144 -20.33 12.25 -14.66
CA ILE A 144 -18.88 12.44 -14.85
C ILE A 144 -18.60 13.94 -14.85
N THR A 145 -17.60 14.38 -14.08
CA THR A 145 -17.15 15.78 -14.02
C THR A 145 -15.66 15.86 -14.30
N LEU A 146 -15.27 16.67 -15.27
CA LEU A 146 -13.88 16.98 -15.60
C LEU A 146 -13.64 18.46 -15.36
N ASN A 147 -12.79 18.81 -14.41
CA ASN A 147 -12.47 20.18 -14.04
C ASN A 147 -11.02 20.51 -14.37
N ALA A 148 -10.76 21.67 -14.99
CA ALA A 148 -9.41 22.14 -15.26
C ALA A 148 -9.38 23.68 -15.34
N GLY A 149 -8.54 24.32 -14.51
CA GLY A 149 -8.25 25.76 -14.60
C GLY A 149 -9.48 26.68 -14.54
N GLY A 150 -10.53 26.31 -13.78
CA GLY A 150 -11.79 27.07 -13.70
C GLY A 150 -12.80 26.77 -14.82
N SER A 151 -12.44 25.88 -15.76
CA SER A 151 -13.36 25.31 -16.75
C SER A 151 -13.83 23.94 -16.31
N TYR A 152 -15.02 23.53 -16.75
CA TYR A 152 -15.51 22.18 -16.52
C TYR A 152 -16.34 21.60 -17.68
N ILE A 153 -16.34 20.27 -17.73
CA ILE A 153 -17.24 19.45 -18.55
C ILE A 153 -17.99 18.51 -17.60
N THR A 154 -19.30 18.46 -17.74
CA THR A 154 -20.18 17.55 -16.99
C THR A 154 -20.99 16.70 -17.96
N LEU A 155 -21.08 15.40 -17.67
CA LEU A 155 -21.97 14.47 -18.34
C LEU A 155 -22.96 13.94 -17.31
N ASP A 156 -24.24 14.27 -17.51
CA ASP A 156 -25.39 13.82 -16.72
C ASP A 156 -26.37 13.03 -17.61
N GLU A 157 -27.38 12.42 -17.00
CA GLU A 157 -28.30 11.43 -17.58
C GLU A 157 -28.77 11.73 -19.02
N ASN A 158 -29.03 13.00 -19.37
CA ASN A 158 -29.43 13.41 -20.71
C ASN A 158 -28.75 14.70 -21.19
N ARG A 159 -27.61 15.10 -20.60
CA ARG A 159 -27.02 16.42 -20.88
C ARG A 159 -25.50 16.44 -20.79
N ILE A 160 -24.88 17.08 -21.78
CA ILE A 160 -23.50 17.55 -21.71
C ILE A 160 -23.54 19.03 -21.32
N GLY A 161 -22.94 19.39 -20.19
CA GLY A 161 -22.85 20.76 -19.70
C GLY A 161 -21.40 21.25 -19.68
N SER A 162 -21.15 22.43 -20.24
CA SER A 162 -19.86 23.11 -20.18
C SER A 162 -20.06 24.57 -19.75
N SER A 163 -19.22 25.08 -18.85
CA SER A 163 -19.16 26.50 -18.51
C SER A 163 -17.72 26.91 -18.25
N GLN A 164 -17.43 28.18 -18.52
CA GLN A 164 -16.19 28.84 -18.09
C GLN A 164 -16.56 29.85 -17.01
N GLU A 165 -15.88 29.84 -15.87
CA GLU A 165 -16.00 30.92 -14.91
C GLU A 165 -15.45 32.20 -15.58
N ARG A 166 -16.35 33.08 -16.04
CA ARG A 166 -15.95 34.41 -16.52
C ARG A 166 -15.33 35.14 -15.35
N ARG A 167 -14.00 35.24 -15.33
CA ARG A 167 -13.30 36.24 -14.52
C ARG A 167 -13.83 37.61 -14.92
N GLY A 168 -14.78 38.13 -14.14
CA GLY A 168 -15.17 39.52 -14.22
C GLY A 168 -13.96 40.36 -13.82
N ASN A 169 -13.37 41.05 -14.78
CA ASN A 169 -12.53 42.20 -14.49
C ASN A 169 -13.42 43.26 -13.84
N ILE A 170 -13.08 43.65 -12.61
CA ILE A 170 -13.29 44.97 -12.05
C ILE A 170 -11.98 45.37 -11.36
#